data_AF-T1AIF0-F1
#
_entry.id   AF-T1AIF0-F1
#
_cell.length_a   1.000
_cell.length_b   1.000
_cell.length_c   1.000
_cell.angle_alpha   90.00
_cell.angle_beta   90.00
_cell.angle_gamma   90.00
#
_symmetry.space_group_name_H-M   'P 1'
#
loop_
_entity.id
_entity.type
_entity.pdbx_description
1 polymer ?
#
loop_
_entity_poly.entity_id
_entity_poly.type
_entity_poly.pdbx_seq_one_letter_code
_entity_poly.pdbx_strand_id
1 'polypeptide(L)'
;VGANDLGEIPAVPSAIVKYHVTEMGRQIALDAMDIHGGKGIILGPKNYLGRGFQAAPIAITVEGANILTRNMIIFGQGAIRCHPFILKEMEAARIPDGHAALAAFDHALWAHVGFFLSNVVRAWALGFHAAHGARSPTEGPTRRFYQHLERYSAAFAVLSDAAMLT
;
A
#
# COMPACT_ATOMS: atom_id res chain seq x y z
N VAL A 1 -19.04 -2.34 10.55
CA VAL A 1 -19.45 -3.17 9.41
C VAL A 1 -18.32 -3.09 8.40
N GLY A 2 -17.65 -4.20 8.10
CA GLY A 2 -16.52 -4.20 7.17
C GLY A 2 -17.00 -4.03 5.74
N ALA A 3 -16.16 -3.51 4.84
CA ALA A 3 -16.51 -3.33 3.43
C ALA A 3 -16.96 -4.64 2.75
N ASN A 4 -16.45 -5.79 3.23
CA ASN A 4 -16.86 -7.12 2.76
C ASN A 4 -18.29 -7.49 3.17
N ASP A 5 -18.77 -6.97 4.30
CA ASP A 5 -20.15 -7.18 4.80
C ASP A 5 -21.17 -6.34 4.00
N LEU A 6 -20.69 -5.34 3.25
CA LEU A 6 -21.50 -4.47 2.39
C LEU A 6 -21.60 -5.00 0.95
N GLY A 7 -21.04 -6.17 0.65
CA GLY A 7 -21.05 -6.79 -0.69
C GLY A 7 -20.03 -6.19 -1.67
N GLU A 8 -19.14 -5.32 -1.20
CA GLU A 8 -18.01 -4.85 -2.02
C GLU A 8 -16.89 -5.89 -2.04
N ILE A 9 -16.22 -6.02 -3.19
CA ILE A 9 -15.02 -6.86 -3.37
C ILE A 9 -13.82 -5.92 -3.48
N PRO A 10 -13.30 -5.36 -2.37
CA PRO A 10 -12.26 -4.36 -2.42
C PRO A 10 -10.89 -5.00 -2.73
N ALA A 11 -10.53 -5.03 -4.02
CA ALA A 11 -9.31 -5.68 -4.50
C ALA A 11 -8.02 -5.23 -3.80
N VAL A 12 -7.84 -3.92 -3.57
CA VAL A 12 -6.63 -3.36 -2.95
C VAL A 12 -6.56 -3.67 -1.44
N PRO A 13 -7.58 -3.36 -0.61
CA PRO A 13 -7.61 -3.76 0.80
C PRO A 13 -7.42 -5.27 1.03
N SER A 14 -8.08 -6.12 0.25
CA SER A 14 -7.91 -7.58 0.36
C SER A 14 -6.48 -8.02 0.05
N ALA A 15 -5.85 -7.40 -0.96
CA ALA A 15 -4.46 -7.65 -1.30
C ALA A 15 -3.49 -7.21 -0.18
N ILE A 16 -3.73 -6.06 0.46
CA ILE A 16 -2.96 -5.59 1.63
C ILE A 16 -3.01 -6.63 2.75
N VAL A 17 -4.22 -7.08 3.10
CA VAL A 17 -4.40 -8.10 4.16
C VAL A 17 -3.69 -9.40 3.79
N LYS A 18 -3.90 -9.93 2.58
CA LYS A 18 -3.26 -11.17 2.12
C LYS A 18 -1.73 -11.07 2.19
N TYR A 19 -1.16 -9.99 1.68
CA TYR A 19 0.28 -9.78 1.68
C TYR A 19 0.85 -9.79 3.10
N HIS A 20 0.28 -9.00 4.01
CA HIS A 20 0.81 -8.90 5.37
C HIS A 20 0.58 -10.15 6.21
N VAL A 21 -0.60 -10.77 6.13
CA VAL A 21 -0.91 -11.99 6.91
C VAL A 21 0.00 -13.14 6.52
N THR A 22 0.22 -13.34 5.22
CA THR A 22 1.07 -14.45 4.74
C THR A 22 2.54 -14.22 5.07
N GLU A 23 3.04 -12.99 4.93
CA GLU A 23 4.42 -12.64 5.26
C GLU A 23 4.69 -12.71 6.77
N MET A 24 3.77 -12.19 7.60
CA MET A 24 3.86 -12.33 9.05
C MET A 24 3.78 -13.81 9.49
N GLY A 25 2.91 -14.60 8.86
CA GLY A 25 2.82 -16.04 9.11
C GLY A 25 4.14 -16.76 8.84
N ARG A 26 4.83 -16.39 7.75
CA ARG A 26 6.17 -16.92 7.42
C ARG A 26 7.20 -16.55 8.48
N GLN A 27 7.23 -15.30 8.95
CA GLN A 27 8.17 -14.86 9.99
C GLN A 27 7.90 -15.55 11.34
N ILE A 28 6.64 -15.62 11.76
CA ILE A 28 6.25 -16.35 12.98
C ILE A 28 6.66 -17.82 12.90
N ALA A 29 6.52 -18.45 11.73
CA ALA A 29 6.94 -19.83 11.53
C ALA A 29 8.47 -20.00 11.64
N LEU A 30 9.25 -19.03 11.14
CA LEU A 30 10.71 -19.00 11.32
C LEU A 30 11.09 -18.86 12.79
N ASP A 31 10.54 -17.86 13.47
CA ASP A 31 10.82 -17.61 14.90
C ASP A 31 10.44 -18.83 15.76
N ALA A 32 9.31 -19.47 15.45
CA ALA A 32 8.87 -20.68 16.15
C ALA A 32 9.84 -21.87 15.95
N MET A 33 10.39 -22.03 14.74
CA MET A 33 11.38 -23.06 14.44
C MET A 33 12.69 -22.80 15.18
N ASP A 34 13.15 -21.55 15.25
CA ASP A 34 14.36 -21.17 15.98
C ASP A 34 14.23 -21.44 17.48
N ILE A 35 13.07 -21.12 18.08
CA ILE A 35 12.79 -21.43 19.50
C ILE A 35 12.79 -22.94 19.77
N HIS A 36 12.26 -23.74 18.84
CA HIS A 36 12.15 -25.20 19.02
C HIS A 36 13.45 -25.96 18.67
N GLY A 37 14.33 -25.36 17.88
CA GLY A 37 15.57 -25.97 17.42
C GLY A 37 15.35 -27.33 16.74
N GLY A 38 16.15 -28.33 17.12
CA GLY A 38 16.10 -29.67 16.51
C GLY A 38 14.72 -30.34 16.57
N LYS A 39 13.90 -30.05 17.60
CA LYS A 39 12.53 -30.57 17.71
C LYS A 39 11.63 -30.08 16.57
N GLY A 40 11.84 -28.85 16.09
CA GLY A 40 11.09 -28.27 14.98
C GLY A 40 11.38 -28.96 13.64
N ILE A 41 12.59 -29.49 13.47
CA ILE A 41 13.05 -30.13 12.22
C ILE A 41 12.72 -31.63 12.19
N ILE A 42 12.74 -32.32 13.34
CA ILE A 42 12.43 -33.75 13.40
C ILE A 42 10.94 -33.97 13.17
N LEU A 43 10.56 -34.46 11.98
CA LEU A 43 9.17 -34.70 11.57
C LEU A 43 8.59 -35.99 12.20
N GLY A 44 8.47 -36.01 13.52
CA GLY A 44 7.77 -37.06 14.26
C GLY A 44 6.29 -36.72 14.51
N PRO A 45 5.48 -37.68 15.01
CA PRO A 45 4.05 -37.46 15.29
C PRO A 45 3.77 -36.37 16.34
N LYS A 46 4.78 -35.96 17.11
CA LYS A 46 4.70 -34.88 18.11
C LYS A 46 5.15 -33.51 17.58
N ASN A 47 5.55 -33.42 16.31
CA ASN A 47 6.00 -32.18 15.70
C ASN A 47 4.80 -31.48 15.01
N TYR A 48 4.25 -30.48 15.70
CA TYR A 48 3.13 -29.69 15.22
C TYR A 48 3.54 -28.51 14.32
N LEU A 49 4.84 -28.19 14.23
CA LEU A 49 5.35 -27.00 13.55
C LEU A 49 5.86 -27.30 12.14
N GLY A 50 6.57 -28.42 11.95
CA GLY A 50 7.34 -28.67 10.73
C GLY A 50 6.52 -28.64 9.44
N ARG A 51 5.29 -29.18 9.47
CA ARG A 51 4.36 -29.12 8.32
C ARG A 51 3.87 -27.69 8.05
N GLY A 52 3.57 -26.91 9.08
CA GLY A 52 3.15 -25.52 8.95
C GLY A 52 4.26 -24.65 8.36
N PHE A 53 5.50 -24.85 8.83
CA PHE A 53 6.67 -24.18 8.29
C PHE A 53 6.87 -24.49 6.79
N GLN A 54 6.77 -25.77 6.39
CA GLN A 54 6.85 -26.18 5.00
C GLN A 54 5.75 -25.58 4.11
N ALA A 55 4.57 -25.31 4.68
CA ALA A 55 3.46 -24.69 3.96
C ALA A 55 3.58 -23.17 3.82
N ALA A 56 4.41 -22.49 4.61
CA ALA A 56 4.51 -21.03 4.60
C ALA A 56 4.84 -20.43 3.22
N PRO A 57 5.79 -20.99 2.42
CA PRO A 57 6.06 -20.48 1.07
C PRO A 57 4.88 -20.63 0.09
N ILE A 58 3.99 -21.61 0.31
CA ILE A 58 2.82 -21.85 -0.53
C ILE A 58 1.88 -20.65 -0.43
N ALA A 59 1.59 -20.17 0.79
CA ALA A 59 0.72 -19.01 1.00
C ALA A 59 1.26 -17.70 0.39
N ILE A 60 2.59 -17.58 0.27
CA ILE A 60 3.26 -16.41 -0.34
C ILE A 60 3.11 -16.40 -1.87
N THR A 61 3.05 -17.58 -2.49
CA THR A 61 3.13 -17.75 -3.95
C THR A 61 1.80 -18.04 -4.60
N VAL A 62 0.94 -18.82 -3.93
CA VAL A 62 -0.40 -19.18 -4.40
C VAL A 62 -1.36 -18.00 -4.19
N GLU A 63 -2.42 -17.93 -5.02
CA GLU A 63 -3.40 -16.83 -5.08
C GLU A 63 -2.86 -15.49 -5.62
N GLY A 64 -1.63 -15.51 -6.14
CA GLY A 64 -0.90 -14.33 -6.59
C GLY A 64 0.34 -14.16 -5.73
N ALA A 65 1.51 -14.28 -6.36
CA ALA A 65 2.78 -14.12 -5.67
C ALA A 65 2.85 -12.75 -4.99
N ASN A 66 3.32 -12.71 -3.74
CA ASN A 66 3.38 -11.48 -2.95
C ASN A 66 4.13 -10.32 -3.64
N ILE A 67 5.08 -10.61 -4.54
CA ILE A 67 5.73 -9.59 -5.38
C ILE A 67 4.73 -8.91 -6.32
N LEU A 68 3.89 -9.70 -7.01
CA LEU A 68 2.84 -9.18 -7.88
C LEU A 68 1.77 -8.46 -7.07
N THR A 69 1.33 -9.06 -5.95
CA THR A 69 0.36 -8.45 -5.04
C THR A 69 0.85 -7.08 -4.55
N ARG A 70 2.11 -6.97 -4.13
CA ARG A 70 2.70 -5.71 -3.63
C ARG A 70 2.84 -4.67 -4.74
N ASN A 71 3.43 -5.02 -5.88
CA ASN A 71 3.80 -4.04 -6.88
C ASN A 71 2.61 -3.68 -7.80
N MET A 72 1.87 -4.67 -8.29
CA MET A 72 0.80 -4.44 -9.26
C MET A 72 -0.52 -4.07 -8.59
N ILE A 73 -0.94 -4.82 -7.57
CA ILE A 73 -2.27 -4.63 -6.97
C ILE A 73 -2.22 -3.52 -5.92
N ILE A 74 -1.39 -3.68 -4.88
CA ILE A 74 -1.33 -2.71 -3.78
C ILE A 74 -0.84 -1.35 -4.29
N PHE A 75 0.33 -1.31 -4.93
CA PHE A 75 0.87 -0.05 -5.44
C PHE A 75 0.21 0.38 -6.76
N GLY A 76 0.30 -0.43 -7.83
CA GLY A 76 -0.19 -0.03 -9.16
C GLY A 76 -1.67 0.35 -9.20
N GLN A 77 -2.57 -0.57 -8.82
CA GLN A 77 -4.00 -0.27 -8.79
C GLN A 77 -4.37 0.73 -7.69
N GLY A 78 -3.68 0.69 -6.54
CA GLY A 78 -3.84 1.67 -5.47
C GLY A 78 -3.55 3.09 -5.94
N ALA A 79 -2.44 3.31 -6.64
CA ALA A 79 -2.05 4.61 -7.18
C ALA A 79 -3.08 5.12 -8.20
N ILE A 80 -3.50 4.29 -9.15
CA ILE A 80 -4.52 4.69 -10.15
C ILE A 80 -5.85 5.06 -9.48
N ARG A 81 -6.28 4.31 -8.46
CA ARG A 81 -7.59 4.50 -7.80
C ARG A 81 -7.61 5.64 -6.79
N CYS A 82 -6.53 5.84 -6.05
CA CYS A 82 -6.47 6.82 -4.97
C CYS A 82 -5.94 8.19 -5.42
N HIS A 83 -5.27 8.27 -6.57
CA HIS A 83 -4.74 9.52 -7.07
C HIS A 83 -5.79 10.30 -7.89
N PRO A 84 -5.99 11.60 -7.62
CA PRO A 84 -7.07 12.40 -8.22
C PRO A 84 -6.90 12.69 -9.72
N PHE A 85 -5.71 12.48 -10.29
CA PHE A 85 -5.38 12.86 -11.67
C PHE A 85 -4.95 11.72 -12.59
N ILE A 86 -4.42 10.60 -12.07
CA ILE A 86 -3.83 9.54 -12.91
C ILE A 86 -4.87 8.92 -13.83
N LEU A 87 -6.06 8.59 -13.29
CA LEU A 87 -7.13 8.03 -14.10
C LEU A 87 -7.57 8.99 -15.22
N LYS A 88 -7.62 10.30 -14.93
CA LYS A 88 -8.01 11.34 -15.90
C LYS A 88 -6.98 11.46 -17.02
N GLU A 89 -5.70 11.41 -16.69
CA GLU A 89 -4.61 11.40 -17.69
C GLU A 89 -4.70 10.16 -18.59
N MET A 90 -4.94 8.98 -18.01
CA MET A 90 -5.13 7.73 -18.77
C MET A 90 -6.36 7.76 -19.67
N GLU A 91 -7.46 8.37 -19.21
CA GLU A 91 -8.69 8.54 -20.00
C GLU A 91 -8.50 9.56 -21.12
N ALA A 92 -7.81 10.68 -20.85
CA ALA A 92 -7.47 11.68 -21.86
C ALA A 92 -6.62 11.10 -23.00
N ALA A 93 -5.66 10.23 -22.67
CA ALA A 93 -4.83 9.54 -23.65
C ALA A 93 -5.60 8.53 -24.54
N ARG A 94 -6.84 8.18 -24.19
CA ARG A 94 -7.71 7.29 -24.97
C ARG A 94 -8.69 8.03 -25.89
N ILE A 95 -8.68 9.36 -25.87
CA ILE A 95 -9.54 10.17 -26.74
C ILE A 95 -9.06 10.03 -28.19
N PRO A 96 -9.94 9.69 -29.16
CA PRO A 96 -9.54 9.50 -30.56
C PRO A 96 -9.06 10.77 -31.27
N ASP A 97 -9.64 11.92 -30.93
CA ASP A 97 -9.24 13.22 -31.47
C ASP A 97 -7.97 13.71 -30.75
N GLY A 98 -6.86 13.80 -31.47
CA GLY A 98 -5.57 14.20 -30.93
C GLY A 98 -5.54 15.61 -30.34
N HIS A 99 -6.31 16.57 -30.87
CA HIS A 99 -6.35 17.92 -30.31
C HIS A 99 -7.14 17.95 -29.00
N ALA A 100 -8.28 17.26 -28.96
CA ALA A 100 -9.07 17.11 -27.75
C ALA A 100 -8.33 16.30 -26.67
N ALA A 101 -7.62 15.23 -27.07
CA ALA A 101 -6.80 14.41 -26.20
C ALA A 101 -5.69 15.24 -25.54
N LEU A 102 -4.95 16.02 -26.34
CA LEU A 102 -3.86 16.86 -25.84
C LEU A 102 -4.38 17.93 -24.86
N ALA A 103 -5.47 18.62 -25.20
CA ALA A 103 -6.04 19.64 -24.32
C ALA A 103 -6.52 19.06 -22.97
N ALA A 104 -7.20 17.89 -23.01
CA ALA A 104 -7.65 17.22 -21.79
C ALA A 104 -6.48 16.70 -20.94
N PHE A 105 -5.45 16.16 -21.59
CA PHE A 105 -4.25 15.65 -20.94
C PHE A 105 -3.47 16.78 -20.28
N ASP A 106 -3.20 17.89 -20.99
CA ASP A 106 -2.48 19.04 -20.46
C ASP A 106 -3.20 19.63 -19.23
N HIS A 107 -4.53 19.71 -19.28
CA HIS A 107 -5.31 20.19 -18.13
C HIS A 107 -5.14 19.27 -16.91
N ALA A 108 -5.22 17.94 -17.10
CA ALA A 108 -5.07 16.98 -16.03
C ALA A 108 -3.64 16.98 -15.47
N LEU A 109 -2.63 17.04 -16.35
CA LEU A 109 -1.22 17.05 -16.00
C LEU A 109 -0.83 18.30 -15.19
N TRP A 110 -1.28 19.50 -15.60
CA TRP A 110 -0.98 20.71 -14.84
C TRP A 110 -1.62 20.71 -13.45
N ALA A 111 -2.83 20.15 -13.33
CA ALA A 111 -3.47 19.97 -12.04
C ALA A 111 -2.72 18.94 -11.17
N HIS A 112 -2.20 17.87 -11.77
CA HIS A 112 -1.33 16.88 -11.13
C HIS A 112 -0.03 17.52 -10.62
N VAL A 113 0.67 18.31 -11.45
CA VAL A 113 1.88 19.04 -11.05
C VAL A 113 1.60 19.95 -9.85
N GLY A 114 0.46 20.66 -9.86
CA GLY A 114 0.03 21.48 -8.71
C GLY A 114 -0.18 20.65 -7.44
N PHE A 115 -0.79 19.48 -7.55
CA PHE A 115 -0.99 18.56 -6.42
C PHE A 115 0.33 18.00 -5.89
N PHE A 116 1.24 17.59 -6.76
CA PHE A 116 2.59 17.15 -6.40
C PHE A 116 3.34 18.24 -5.63
N LEU A 117 3.40 19.47 -6.16
CA LEU A 117 4.07 20.59 -5.50
C LEU A 117 3.43 20.93 -4.14
N SER A 118 2.10 20.88 -4.05
CA SER A 118 1.38 21.05 -2.77
C SER A 118 1.77 19.97 -1.77
N ASN A 119 1.94 18.71 -2.21
CA ASN A 119 2.39 17.63 -1.34
C ASN A 119 3.85 17.79 -0.92
N VAL A 120 4.73 18.25 -1.81
CA VAL A 120 6.14 18.55 -1.47
C VAL A 120 6.22 19.59 -0.37
N VAL A 121 5.54 20.73 -0.53
CA VAL A 121 5.53 21.80 0.49
C VAL A 121 4.94 21.28 1.79
N ARG A 122 3.81 20.54 1.73
CA ARG A 122 3.16 19.97 2.92
C ARG A 122 4.07 18.96 3.64
N ALA A 123 4.66 18.00 2.92
CA ALA A 123 5.56 17.01 3.47
C ALA A 123 6.79 17.66 4.12
N TRP A 124 7.34 18.70 3.50
CA TRP A 124 8.47 19.45 4.04
C TRP A 124 8.09 20.23 5.31
N ALA A 125 6.99 20.97 5.29
CA ALA A 125 6.50 21.73 6.43
C ALA A 125 6.19 20.84 7.65
N LEU A 126 5.46 19.74 7.41
CA LEU A 126 5.14 18.73 8.43
C LEU A 126 6.38 17.97 8.90
N GLY A 127 7.36 17.77 8.01
CA GLY A 127 8.66 17.20 8.34
C GLY A 127 9.40 18.06 9.35
N PHE A 128 9.51 19.36 9.06
CA PHE A 128 10.22 20.33 9.89
C PHE A 128 9.57 20.49 11.27
N HIS A 129 8.23 20.56 11.33
CA HIS A 129 7.50 20.74 12.58
C HIS A 129 7.19 19.41 13.28
N ALA A 130 7.78 18.28 12.87
CA ALA A 130 7.51 16.96 13.43
C ALA A 130 6.00 16.64 13.55
N ALA A 131 5.23 16.99 12.51
CA ALA A 131 3.77 16.85 12.42
C ALA A 131 2.95 17.66 13.45
N HIS A 132 3.56 18.58 14.20
CA HIS A 132 2.80 19.52 15.04
C HIS A 132 1.92 20.41 14.15
N GLY A 133 0.63 20.49 14.47
CA GLY A 133 -0.36 21.21 13.67
C GLY A 133 -0.99 20.40 12.54
N ALA A 134 -0.53 19.17 12.29
CA ALA A 134 -1.21 18.26 11.38
C ALA A 134 -2.65 17.97 11.87
N ARG A 135 -3.55 17.75 10.91
CA ARG A 135 -4.94 17.40 11.21
C ARG A 135 -4.99 16.04 11.90
N SER A 136 -5.92 15.88 12.83
CA SER A 136 -6.17 14.62 13.48
C SER A 136 -7.68 14.43 13.65
N PRO A 137 -8.22 13.24 13.33
CA PRO A 137 -9.63 12.94 13.55
C PRO A 137 -9.96 12.68 15.03
N THR A 138 -8.94 12.59 15.90
CA THR A 138 -9.11 12.33 17.33
C THR A 138 -8.40 13.38 18.17
N GLU A 139 -8.95 13.66 19.35
CA GLU A 139 -8.35 14.60 20.31
C GLU A 139 -7.62 13.88 21.46
N GLY A 140 -7.75 12.56 21.55
CA GLY A 140 -7.24 11.75 22.65
C GLY A 140 -5.79 11.27 22.52
N PRO A 141 -5.40 10.20 23.24
CA PRO A 141 -4.04 9.67 23.26
C PRO A 141 -3.48 9.31 21.87
N THR A 142 -4.37 9.00 20.92
CA THR A 142 -4.00 8.63 19.55
C THR A 142 -3.75 9.84 18.64
N ARG A 143 -4.04 11.06 19.09
CA ARG A 143 -3.95 12.28 18.27
C ARG A 143 -2.60 12.42 17.59
N ARG A 144 -1.52 12.20 18.35
CA ARG A 144 -0.13 12.32 17.86
C ARG A 144 0.21 11.28 16.79
N PHE A 145 -0.31 10.07 16.89
CA PHE A 145 -0.10 9.05 15.86
C PHE A 145 -0.78 9.43 14.55
N TYR A 146 -2.00 9.97 14.59
CA TYR A 146 -2.67 10.48 13.38
C TYR A 146 -1.96 11.68 12.76
N GLN A 147 -1.37 12.56 13.57
CA GLN A 147 -0.55 13.67 13.06
C GLN A 147 0.67 13.14 12.28
N HIS A 148 1.39 12.19 12.87
CA HIS A 148 2.50 11.54 12.16
C HIS A 148 2.03 10.76 10.93
N LEU A 149 0.86 10.13 10.98
CA LEU A 149 0.27 9.45 9.83
C LEU A 149 0.05 10.44 8.68
N GLU A 150 -0.50 11.63 8.94
CA GLU A 150 -0.71 12.65 7.91
C GLU A 150 0.63 13.14 7.31
N ARG A 151 1.66 13.35 8.15
CA ARG A 151 3.03 13.61 7.67
C ARG A 151 3.55 12.52 6.75
N TYR A 152 3.41 11.25 7.14
CA TYR A 152 3.89 10.13 6.33
C TYR A 152 3.07 9.94 5.06
N SER A 153 1.76 10.21 5.09
CA SER A 153 0.91 10.20 3.91
C SER A 153 1.33 11.28 2.90
N ALA A 154 1.65 12.49 3.36
CA ALA A 154 2.15 13.54 2.47
C ALA A 154 3.49 13.16 1.84
N ALA A 155 4.44 12.63 2.63
CA ALA A 155 5.73 12.16 2.11
C ALA A 155 5.57 10.97 1.14
N PHE A 156 4.67 10.04 1.44
CA PHE A 156 4.38 8.89 0.59
C PHE A 156 3.74 9.32 -0.74
N ALA A 157 2.88 10.34 -0.75
CA ALA A 157 2.32 10.90 -1.97
C ALA A 157 3.43 11.46 -2.89
N VAL A 158 4.35 12.26 -2.34
CA VAL A 158 5.51 12.79 -3.09
C VAL A 158 6.35 11.67 -3.70
N LEU A 159 6.67 10.63 -2.90
CA LEU A 159 7.46 9.51 -3.38
C LEU A 159 6.73 8.68 -4.44
N SER A 160 5.41 8.52 -4.30
CA SER A 160 4.58 7.81 -5.28
C SER A 160 4.57 8.56 -6.61
N ASP A 161 4.33 9.87 -6.59
CA ASP A 161 4.32 10.71 -7.80
C ASP A 161 5.71 10.70 -8.47
N ALA A 162 6.78 10.81 -7.70
CA ALA A 162 8.15 10.72 -8.23
C ALA A 162 8.45 9.35 -8.86
N ALA A 163 8.00 8.25 -8.24
CA ALA A 163 8.20 6.90 -8.75
C ALA A 163 7.37 6.62 -10.01
N MET A 164 6.25 7.33 -10.21
CA MET A 164 5.43 7.21 -11.41
C MET A 164 5.92 8.06 -12.58
N LEU A 165 6.71 9.10 -12.30
CA LEU A 165 7.34 9.95 -13.31
C LEU A 165 8.54 9.27 -14.00
N THR A 166 9.21 8.35 -13.29
CA THR A 166 10.40 7.60 -13.77
C THR A 166 10.04 6.27 -14.43
#